data_AF-A0A1C5F8N9-F1
#
_entry.id   AF-A0A1C5F8N9-F1
#
_cell.length_a   1.000
_cell.length_b   1.000
_cell.length_c   1.000
_cell.angle_alpha   90.00
_cell.angle_beta   90.00
_cell.angle_gamma   90.00
#
_symmetry.space_group_name_H-M   'P 1'
#
loop_
_entity.id
_entity.type
_entity.pdbx_description
1 polymer ?
#
loop_
_entity_poly.entity_id
_entity_poly.type
_entity_poly.pdbx_seq_one_letter_code
_entity_poly.pdbx_strand_id
1 'polypeptide(L)'
;GRRTDSMMVLHTGSGGTTMLSLPRDSWVAIPGFVRPETGRRYNPSLNKLNAAYSMGGADLLVAAIERNTGLRIDHYAEIGFSGFVDVVDAVGGVRMCVDRNIKDPKSGLDLQKGCHTLDGAKALAFVRQRKQEADGDLGRTRNQQKFLAALANKAATPGVLANPFAAFPTVRAGLDTLIVDKDMGLPTLMSLFEAVKGVTSGNGKQLNVPVSNPNLRTSKGSAVQWNETQARRLFDQLRNDQPVTPTPPTP
;
A
#
# COMPACT_ATOMS: atom_id res chain seq x y z
N GLY A 1 -4.76 18.39 -4.04
CA GLY A 1 -5.44 17.09 -4.14
C GLY A 1 -4.55 16.02 -3.55
N ARG A 2 -5.05 15.26 -2.58
CA ARG A 2 -4.32 14.14 -1.96
C ARG A 2 -4.17 13.04 -3.03
N ARG A 3 -2.97 12.46 -3.18
CA ARG A 3 -2.69 11.37 -4.11
C ARG A 3 -2.16 10.19 -3.31
N THR A 4 -2.75 9.02 -3.49
CA THR A 4 -2.25 7.78 -2.88
C THR A 4 -1.07 7.28 -3.70
N ASP A 5 0.08 7.17 -3.06
CA ASP A 5 1.30 6.71 -3.72
C ASP A 5 1.38 5.18 -3.83
N SER A 6 0.71 4.44 -2.95
CA SER A 6 0.68 2.98 -2.92
C SER A 6 -0.70 2.47 -2.53
N MET A 7 -1.18 1.44 -3.22
CA MET A 7 -2.50 0.82 -2.98
C MET A 7 -2.32 -0.69 -2.88
N MET A 8 -2.82 -1.28 -1.81
CA MET A 8 -2.71 -2.72 -1.56
C MET A 8 -4.04 -3.24 -1.03
N VAL A 9 -4.38 -4.47 -1.43
CA VAL A 9 -5.43 -5.28 -0.82
C VAL A 9 -4.75 -6.38 -0.02
N LEU A 10 -5.04 -6.44 1.27
CA LEU A 10 -4.67 -7.57 2.11
C LEU A 10 -5.90 -8.47 2.23
N HIS A 11 -5.80 -9.69 1.72
CA HIS A 11 -6.83 -10.70 1.81
C HIS A 11 -6.39 -11.81 2.77
N THR A 12 -7.26 -12.18 3.69
CA THR A 12 -7.09 -13.28 4.66
C THR A 12 -8.32 -14.18 4.58
N GLY A 13 -8.13 -15.45 4.25
CA GLY A 13 -9.21 -16.42 4.16
C GLY A 13 -8.71 -17.86 4.25
N SER A 14 -9.57 -18.84 3.94
CA SER A 14 -9.18 -20.27 3.99
C SER A 14 -8.06 -20.63 3.00
N GLY A 15 -7.92 -19.87 1.91
CA GLY A 15 -6.82 -19.98 0.94
C GLY A 15 -5.48 -19.37 1.40
N GLY A 16 -5.42 -18.82 2.61
CA GLY A 16 -4.24 -18.18 3.20
C GLY A 16 -4.21 -16.66 3.02
N THR A 17 -3.14 -16.04 3.50
CA THR A 17 -2.99 -14.57 3.45
C THR A 17 -2.26 -14.13 2.18
N THR A 18 -2.87 -13.20 1.44
CA THR A 18 -2.32 -12.60 0.21
C THR A 18 -2.30 -11.09 0.32
N MET A 19 -1.14 -10.49 0.10
CA MET A 19 -0.98 -9.05 -0.11
C MET A 19 -0.86 -8.77 -1.60
N LEU A 20 -1.89 -8.15 -2.16
CA LEU A 20 -2.00 -7.80 -3.57
C LEU A 20 -1.76 -6.31 -3.79
N SER A 21 -0.70 -5.98 -4.51
CA SER A 21 -0.39 -4.60 -4.90
C SER A 21 -1.18 -4.18 -6.14
N LEU A 22 -1.83 -3.03 -6.06
CA LEU A 22 -2.59 -2.40 -7.14
C LEU A 22 -1.79 -1.20 -7.68
N PRO A 23 -1.39 -1.19 -8.97
CA PRO A 23 -0.74 -0.02 -9.55
C PRO A 23 -1.66 1.19 -9.47
N ARG A 24 -1.20 2.30 -8.90
CA ARG A 24 -2.04 3.51 -8.71
C ARG A 24 -2.55 4.10 -10.04
N ASP A 25 -1.79 3.88 -11.11
CA ASP A 25 -2.07 4.36 -12.46
C ASP A 25 -2.88 3.33 -13.27
N SER A 26 -3.42 2.28 -12.63
CA SER A 26 -4.29 1.29 -13.25
C SER A 26 -5.48 1.96 -13.93
N TRP A 27 -5.68 1.67 -15.22
CA TRP A 27 -6.78 2.18 -16.02
C TRP A 27 -8.03 1.34 -15.75
N VAL A 28 -8.90 1.86 -14.91
CA VAL A 28 -10.02 1.12 -14.32
C VAL A 28 -11.33 1.89 -14.44
N ALA A 29 -12.44 1.19 -14.25
CA ALA A 29 -13.75 1.79 -14.34
C ALA A 29 -14.17 2.40 -12.99
N ILE A 30 -14.23 3.73 -12.93
CA ILE A 30 -14.70 4.48 -11.77
C ILE A 30 -16.23 4.52 -11.79
N PRO A 31 -16.92 4.07 -10.72
CA PRO A 31 -18.38 4.15 -10.64
C PRO A 31 -18.85 5.61 -10.63
N GLY A 32 -20.13 5.82 -10.94
CA GLY A 32 -20.74 7.13 -10.79
C GLY A 32 -20.76 7.53 -9.32
N PHE A 33 -20.47 8.79 -9.02
CA PHE A 33 -20.34 9.27 -7.64
C PHE A 33 -20.78 10.73 -7.53
N VAL A 34 -20.99 11.17 -6.29
CA VAL A 34 -21.21 12.57 -5.96
C VAL A 34 -19.93 13.09 -5.31
N ARG A 35 -19.34 14.14 -5.88
CA ARG A 35 -18.10 14.72 -5.36
C ARG A 35 -18.38 15.35 -3.98
N PRO A 36 -17.71 14.91 -2.90
CA PRO A 36 -18.01 15.38 -1.55
C PRO A 36 -17.86 16.90 -1.39
N GLU A 37 -16.86 17.50 -2.03
CA GLU A 37 -16.56 18.93 -1.83
C GLU A 37 -17.54 19.87 -2.55
N THR A 38 -18.23 19.39 -3.60
CA THR A 38 -19.05 20.25 -4.46
C THR A 38 -20.49 19.79 -4.63
N GLY A 39 -20.84 18.59 -4.15
CA GLY A 39 -22.14 17.96 -4.39
C GLY A 39 -22.41 17.60 -5.86
N ARG A 40 -21.43 17.77 -6.76
CA ARG A 40 -21.62 17.52 -8.19
C ARG A 40 -21.64 16.02 -8.48
N ARG A 41 -22.65 15.58 -9.24
CA ARG A 41 -22.75 14.20 -9.73
C ARG A 41 -21.87 13.98 -10.96
N TYR A 42 -21.18 12.85 -10.98
CA TYR A 42 -20.39 12.37 -12.10
C TYR A 42 -20.90 11.00 -12.55
N ASN A 43 -20.98 10.81 -13.87
CA ASN A 43 -21.33 9.52 -14.46
C ASN A 43 -20.13 8.54 -14.39
N PRO A 44 -20.38 7.22 -14.44
CA PRO A 44 -19.31 6.23 -14.53
C PRO A 44 -18.36 6.52 -15.71
N SER A 45 -17.06 6.36 -15.50
CA SER A 45 -16.05 6.62 -16.53
C SER A 45 -14.76 5.84 -16.27
N LEU A 46 -13.93 5.70 -17.31
CA LEU A 46 -12.58 5.16 -17.15
C LEU A 46 -11.62 6.24 -16.65
N ASN A 47 -10.82 5.90 -15.65
CA ASN A 47 -9.75 6.77 -15.16
C ASN A 47 -8.64 5.94 -14.50
N LYS A 48 -7.56 6.60 -14.10
CA LYS A 48 -6.54 6.01 -13.23
C LYS A 48 -7.14 5.75 -11.84
N LEU A 49 -6.76 4.65 -11.20
CA LEU A 49 -7.26 4.27 -9.88
C LEU A 49 -7.01 5.37 -8.83
N ASN A 50 -5.85 6.03 -8.83
CA ASN A 50 -5.55 7.17 -7.93
C ASN A 50 -6.45 8.40 -8.13
N ALA A 51 -7.10 8.53 -9.28
CA ALA A 51 -8.07 9.60 -9.50
C ALA A 51 -9.33 9.37 -8.67
N ALA A 52 -9.74 8.11 -8.42
CA ALA A 52 -10.88 7.79 -7.54
C ALA A 52 -10.71 8.46 -6.18
N TYR A 53 -9.55 8.23 -5.55
CA TYR A 53 -9.22 8.84 -4.28
C TYR A 53 -9.15 10.37 -4.34
N SER A 54 -8.55 10.93 -5.41
CA SER A 54 -8.45 12.38 -5.59
C SER A 54 -9.80 13.08 -5.81
N MET A 55 -10.83 12.34 -6.25
CA MET A 55 -12.14 12.89 -6.61
C MET A 55 -13.23 12.64 -5.57
N GLY A 56 -13.17 11.50 -4.87
CA GLY A 56 -14.21 11.08 -3.93
C GLY A 56 -13.67 10.38 -2.69
N GLY A 57 -12.38 10.53 -2.39
CA GLY A 57 -11.76 10.00 -1.17
C GLY A 57 -11.72 8.46 -1.11
N ALA A 58 -11.63 7.95 0.12
CA ALA A 58 -11.57 6.52 0.40
C ALA A 58 -12.76 5.76 -0.15
N ASP A 59 -13.98 6.28 0.03
CA ASP A 59 -15.22 5.62 -0.39
C ASP A 59 -15.24 5.35 -1.91
N LEU A 60 -14.89 6.36 -2.72
CA LEU A 60 -14.83 6.18 -4.16
C LEU A 60 -13.69 5.25 -4.60
N LEU A 61 -12.56 5.27 -3.88
CA LEU A 61 -11.45 4.35 -4.14
C LEU A 61 -11.87 2.90 -3.86
N VAL A 62 -12.48 2.64 -2.70
CA VAL A 62 -13.00 1.32 -2.32
C VAL A 62 -14.03 0.85 -3.34
N ALA A 63 -15.03 1.68 -3.66
CA ALA A 63 -16.04 1.33 -4.66
C ALA A 63 -15.43 1.04 -6.05
N ALA A 64 -14.37 1.75 -6.44
CA ALA A 64 -13.64 1.45 -7.67
C ALA A 64 -12.91 0.10 -7.58
N ILE A 65 -12.24 -0.21 -6.47
CA ILE A 65 -11.56 -1.50 -6.28
C ILE A 65 -12.58 -2.64 -6.31
N GLU A 66 -13.65 -2.56 -5.53
CA GLU A 66 -14.71 -3.58 -5.50
C GLU A 66 -15.33 -3.78 -6.88
N ARG A 67 -15.61 -2.70 -7.60
CA ARG A 67 -16.19 -2.78 -8.96
C ARG A 67 -15.30 -3.47 -9.97
N ASN A 68 -13.99 -3.26 -9.91
CA ASN A 68 -13.06 -3.79 -10.92
C ASN A 68 -12.51 -5.17 -10.56
N THR A 69 -12.59 -5.57 -9.29
CA THR A 69 -12.06 -6.84 -8.80
C THR A 69 -13.17 -7.82 -8.40
N GLY A 70 -14.37 -7.34 -8.06
CA GLY A 70 -15.44 -8.13 -7.47
C GLY A 70 -15.14 -8.56 -6.02
N LEU A 71 -14.04 -8.10 -5.44
CA LEU A 71 -13.73 -8.32 -4.02
C LEU A 71 -14.63 -7.41 -3.17
N ARG A 72 -14.92 -7.85 -1.95
CA ARG A 72 -15.48 -7.01 -0.90
C ARG A 72 -14.33 -6.48 -0.05
N ILE A 73 -14.36 -5.17 0.25
CA ILE A 73 -13.39 -4.56 1.13
C ILE A 73 -14.09 -4.34 2.48
N ASP A 74 -13.75 -5.19 3.45
CA ASP A 74 -14.38 -5.14 4.78
C ASP A 74 -13.83 -3.98 5.63
N HIS A 75 -12.55 -3.63 5.42
CA HIS A 75 -11.86 -2.62 6.19
C HIS A 75 -10.94 -1.77 5.31
N TYR A 76 -10.85 -0.49 5.64
CA TYR A 76 -9.98 0.49 4.98
C TYR A 76 -9.02 1.11 5.99
N ALA A 77 -7.75 1.19 5.60
CA ALA A 77 -6.72 1.92 6.34
C ALA A 77 -5.91 2.78 5.38
N GLU A 78 -5.83 4.08 5.67
CA GLU A 78 -4.93 5.02 5.01
C GLU A 78 -3.91 5.56 6.01
N ILE A 79 -2.63 5.51 5.67
CA ILE A 79 -1.58 6.13 6.47
C ILE A 79 -1.12 7.40 5.77
N GLY A 80 -1.35 8.56 6.42
CA GLY A 80 -0.74 9.82 6.00
C GLY A 80 0.77 9.85 6.26
N PHE A 81 1.49 10.78 5.64
CA PHE A 81 2.94 10.89 5.83
C PHE A 81 3.35 11.23 7.27
N SER A 82 2.56 12.03 7.99
CA SER A 82 2.77 12.29 9.41
C SER A 82 2.62 11.00 10.23
N GLY A 83 1.54 10.25 10.03
CA GLY A 83 1.31 9.00 10.78
C GLY A 83 2.33 7.93 10.50
N PHE A 84 2.84 7.87 9.28
CA PHE A 84 3.97 7.01 8.96
C PHE A 84 5.21 7.38 9.78
N VAL A 85 5.55 8.66 9.88
CA VAL A 85 6.69 9.16 10.67
C VAL A 85 6.49 8.81 12.14
N ASP A 86 5.32 9.12 12.68
CA ASP A 86 4.98 8.90 14.09
C ASP A 86 5.06 7.42 14.47
N VAL A 87 4.54 6.52 13.62
CA VAL A 87 4.62 5.06 13.85
C VAL A 87 6.07 4.58 13.87
N VAL A 88 6.91 5.06 12.94
CA VAL A 88 8.32 4.66 12.88
C VAL A 88 9.09 5.18 14.08
N ASP A 89 8.85 6.41 14.51
CA ASP A 89 9.49 6.99 15.69
C ASP A 89 9.03 6.30 16.98
N ALA A 90 7.74 5.94 17.06
CA ALA A 90 7.16 5.21 18.19
C ALA A 90 7.83 3.85 18.42
N VAL A 91 8.21 3.14 17.35
CA VAL A 91 8.92 1.86 17.47
C VAL A 91 10.43 2.04 17.65
N GLY A 92 10.94 3.27 17.74
CA GLY A 92 12.37 3.57 17.91
C GLY A 92 13.19 3.42 16.62
N GLY A 93 12.55 3.65 15.47
CA GLY A 93 13.17 3.60 14.15
C GLY A 93 13.31 2.18 13.57
N VAL A 94 13.50 2.11 12.25
CA VAL A 94 13.61 0.85 11.49
C VAL A 94 15.01 0.66 10.93
N ARG A 95 15.63 -0.48 11.20
CA ARG A 95 16.96 -0.81 10.66
C ARG A 95 16.84 -1.22 9.18
N MET A 96 17.53 -0.48 8.31
CA MET A 96 17.60 -0.72 6.87
C MET A 96 19.06 -0.79 6.41
N CYS A 97 19.38 -1.77 5.57
CA CYS A 97 20.70 -1.90 4.96
C CYS A 97 20.63 -1.51 3.48
N VAL A 98 21.54 -0.63 3.06
CA VAL A 98 21.65 -0.15 1.68
C VAL A 98 23.01 -0.54 1.13
N ASP A 99 23.02 -1.06 -0.09
CA ASP A 99 24.19 -1.61 -0.79
C ASP A 99 25.03 -0.53 -1.51
N ARG A 100 24.50 0.69 -1.61
CA ARG A 100 25.13 1.86 -2.22
C ARG A 100 24.77 3.14 -1.46
N ASN A 101 25.56 4.19 -1.69
CA ASN A 101 25.19 5.53 -1.26
C ASN A 101 23.92 5.98 -2.00
N ILE A 102 22.99 6.59 -1.27
CA ILE A 102 21.72 7.07 -1.77
C ILE A 102 21.64 8.57 -1.48
N LYS A 103 21.48 9.36 -2.53
CA LYS A 103 21.19 10.80 -2.41
C LYS A 103 20.04 11.17 -3.33
N ASP A 104 18.86 11.41 -2.76
CA ASP A 104 17.68 11.84 -3.49
C ASP A 104 17.19 13.22 -3.03
N PRO A 105 17.51 14.29 -3.78
CA PRO A 105 17.03 15.63 -3.47
C PRO A 105 15.51 15.76 -3.45
N LYS A 106 14.76 14.89 -4.16
CA LYS A 106 13.29 14.96 -4.21
C LYS A 106 12.63 14.46 -2.94
N SER A 107 13.22 13.45 -2.28
CA SER A 107 12.74 12.95 -0.99
C SER A 107 13.51 13.53 0.20
N GLY A 108 14.67 14.15 -0.03
CA GLY A 108 15.57 14.63 1.02
C GLY A 108 16.48 13.55 1.61
N LEU A 109 16.47 12.34 1.05
CA LEU A 109 17.22 11.21 1.56
C LEU A 109 18.71 11.34 1.24
N ASP A 110 19.56 11.25 2.25
CA ASP A 110 21.01 11.13 2.12
C ASP A 110 21.49 10.01 3.07
N LEU A 111 21.87 8.86 2.50
CA LEU A 111 22.35 7.68 3.23
C LEU A 111 23.62 7.16 2.58
N GLN A 112 24.63 6.86 3.39
CA GLN A 112 25.81 6.13 2.92
C GLN A 112 25.52 4.63 2.81
N LYS A 113 26.32 3.91 2.02
CA LYS A 113 26.31 2.44 1.99
C LYS A 113 26.49 1.90 3.42
N GLY A 114 25.69 0.90 3.78
CA GLY A 114 25.72 0.28 5.12
C GLY A 114 24.33 0.14 5.73
N CYS A 115 24.29 -0.26 7.01
CA CYS A 115 23.04 -0.43 7.75
C CYS A 115 22.80 0.75 8.70
N HIS A 116 21.62 1.33 8.60
CA HIS A 116 21.21 2.53 9.34
C HIS A 116 19.89 2.24 10.06
N THR A 117 19.72 2.79 11.26
CA THR A 117 18.39 2.88 11.87
C THR A 117 17.76 4.18 11.39
N LEU A 118 16.69 4.05 10.61
CA LEU A 118 15.97 5.18 10.05
C LEU A 118 14.90 5.62 11.05
N ASP A 119 15.03 6.86 11.53
CA ASP A 119 13.95 7.63 12.15
C ASP A 119 12.80 7.85 11.15
N GLY A 120 11.64 8.31 11.62
CA GLY A 120 10.43 8.42 10.81
C GLY A 120 10.62 9.31 9.58
N ALA A 121 11.34 10.43 9.73
CA ALA A 121 11.65 11.33 8.62
C ALA A 121 12.52 10.65 7.55
N LYS A 122 13.62 9.99 7.95
CA LYS A 122 14.50 9.26 7.01
C LYS A 122 13.82 8.04 6.42
N ALA A 123 12.99 7.35 7.18
CA ALA A 123 12.18 6.22 6.71
C ALA A 123 11.20 6.69 5.62
N LEU A 124 10.54 7.83 5.84
CA LEU A 124 9.61 8.41 4.87
C LEU A 124 10.35 8.82 3.60
N ALA A 125 11.51 9.46 3.76
CA ALA A 125 12.38 9.82 2.64
C ALA A 125 12.89 8.58 1.88
N PHE A 126 13.12 7.46 2.59
CA PHE A 126 13.55 6.18 2.03
C PHE A 126 12.47 5.53 1.17
N VAL A 127 11.22 5.47 1.63
CA VAL A 127 10.11 4.87 0.87
C VAL A 127 9.58 5.78 -0.26
N ARG A 128 9.87 7.08 -0.20
CA ARG A 128 9.51 8.09 -1.22
C ARG A 128 10.58 8.37 -2.26
N GLN A 129 11.79 7.82 -2.09
CA GLN A 129 12.89 8.10 -3.01
C GLN A 129 12.55 7.66 -4.44
N ARG A 130 12.96 8.44 -5.44
CA ARG A 130 12.68 8.16 -6.86
C ARG A 130 13.89 7.68 -7.65
N LYS A 131 15.11 8.04 -7.25
CA LYS A 131 16.33 7.86 -8.06
C LYS A 131 16.91 6.43 -8.15
N GLN A 132 16.23 5.40 -7.65
CA GLN A 132 16.66 4.00 -7.84
C GLN A 132 15.96 3.27 -9.01
N GLU A 133 15.27 4.02 -9.87
CA GLU A 133 14.58 3.58 -11.09
C GLU A 133 15.54 3.15 -12.21
N ALA A 134 16.29 2.06 -12.01
CA ALA A 134 16.64 1.23 -13.17
C ALA A 134 15.40 0.45 -13.68
N ASP A 135 14.41 0.19 -12.79
CA ASP A 135 13.24 -0.68 -13.04
C ASP A 135 11.86 -0.01 -12.84
N GLY A 136 11.76 1.33 -12.82
CA GLY A 136 10.47 2.04 -12.69
C GLY A 136 9.66 1.76 -11.40
N ASP A 137 8.32 1.75 -11.50
CA ASP A 137 7.37 1.59 -10.36
C ASP A 137 7.57 0.26 -9.58
N LEU A 138 8.14 -0.76 -10.24
CA LEU A 138 8.41 -2.07 -9.64
C LEU A 138 9.55 -2.03 -8.59
N GLY A 139 10.56 -1.18 -8.79
CA GLY A 139 11.63 -0.96 -7.81
C GLY A 139 11.13 -0.29 -6.54
N ARG A 140 10.15 0.62 -6.68
CA ARG A 140 9.49 1.32 -5.57
C ARG A 140 8.70 0.35 -4.69
N THR A 141 7.91 -0.53 -5.30
CA THR A 141 7.15 -1.58 -4.59
C THR A 141 8.07 -2.48 -3.76
N ARG A 142 9.22 -2.89 -4.30
CA ARG A 142 10.17 -3.76 -3.57
C ARG A 142 10.74 -3.10 -2.31
N ASN A 143 11.14 -1.83 -2.37
CA ASN A 143 11.67 -1.14 -1.20
C ASN A 143 10.60 -0.86 -0.14
N GLN A 144 9.37 -0.57 -0.57
CA GLN A 144 8.23 -0.44 0.34
C GLN A 144 7.92 -1.76 1.04
N GLN A 145 7.89 -2.88 0.30
CA GLN A 145 7.72 -4.22 0.88
C GLN A 145 8.85 -4.55 1.86
N LYS A 146 10.11 -4.29 1.50
CA LYS A 146 11.27 -4.48 2.40
C LYS A 146 11.16 -3.63 3.66
N PHE A 147 10.76 -2.37 3.52
CA PHE A 147 10.59 -1.48 4.65
C PHE A 147 9.45 -1.92 5.56
N LEU A 148 8.29 -2.27 5.00
CA LEU A 148 7.14 -2.79 5.76
C LEU A 148 7.51 -4.08 6.49
N ALA A 149 8.28 -4.97 5.86
CA ALA A 149 8.82 -6.16 6.51
C ALA A 149 9.74 -5.82 7.70
N ALA A 150 10.63 -4.85 7.52
CA ALA A 150 11.55 -4.42 8.58
C ALA A 150 10.81 -3.72 9.73
N LEU A 151 9.81 -2.88 9.44
CA LEU A 151 8.94 -2.25 10.41
C LEU A 151 8.13 -3.30 11.19
N ALA A 152 7.57 -4.29 10.49
CA ALA A 152 6.86 -5.42 11.08
C ALA A 152 7.75 -6.19 12.07
N ASN A 153 8.97 -6.52 11.67
CA ASN A 153 9.93 -7.20 12.54
C ASN A 153 10.32 -6.36 13.76
N LYS A 154 10.49 -5.04 13.59
CA LYS A 154 10.83 -4.14 14.70
C LYS A 154 9.72 -4.05 15.74
N ALA A 155 8.48 -3.88 15.29
CA ALA A 155 7.33 -3.80 16.19
C ALA A 155 7.09 -5.11 16.96
N ALA A 156 7.51 -6.25 16.40
CA ALA A 156 7.42 -7.56 17.04
C ALA A 156 8.53 -7.83 18.08
N THR A 157 9.44 -6.88 18.32
CA THR A 157 10.51 -7.09 19.30
C THR A 157 9.97 -7.03 20.75
N PRO A 158 10.47 -7.88 21.67
CA PRO A 158 9.97 -7.96 23.04
C PRO A 158 9.96 -6.62 23.78
N GLY A 159 10.91 -5.72 23.49
CA GLY A 159 10.95 -4.40 24.10
C GLY A 159 9.80 -3.47 23.67
N VAL A 160 9.32 -3.59 22.43
CA VAL A 160 8.15 -2.84 21.94
C VAL A 160 6.86 -3.47 22.48
N LEU A 161 6.80 -4.80 22.51
CA LEU A 161 5.63 -5.55 23.02
C LEU A 161 5.48 -5.48 24.54
N ALA A 162 6.56 -5.30 25.30
CA ALA A 162 6.55 -5.22 26.76
C ALA A 162 6.13 -3.85 27.30
N ASN A 163 6.22 -2.79 26.48
CA ASN A 163 5.76 -1.47 26.85
C ASN A 163 4.90 -0.83 25.74
N PRO A 164 3.72 -1.40 25.46
CA PRO A 164 2.80 -0.83 24.50
C PRO A 164 2.45 0.61 24.90
N PHE A 165 2.33 0.92 26.20
CA PHE A 165 2.01 2.26 26.71
C PHE A 165 3.06 3.36 26.42
N ALA A 166 4.34 3.02 26.16
CA ALA A 166 5.34 3.99 25.68
C ALA A 166 5.27 4.24 24.17
N ALA A 167 4.79 3.26 23.39
CA ALA A 167 4.49 3.44 21.98
C ALA A 167 3.11 4.07 21.76
N PHE A 168 2.16 3.89 22.69
CA PHE A 168 0.74 4.21 22.54
C PHE A 168 0.39 5.69 22.36
N PRO A 169 1.01 6.70 23.00
CA PRO A 169 0.71 8.10 22.75
C PRO A 169 1.10 8.52 21.33
N THR A 170 2.24 8.00 20.85
CA THR A 170 2.79 8.29 19.53
C THR A 170 2.12 7.46 18.42
N VAL A 171 1.78 6.20 18.72
CA VAL A 171 0.88 5.39 17.88
C VAL A 171 -0.48 6.07 17.82
N ARG A 172 -1.09 6.52 18.91
CA ARG A 172 -2.37 7.26 18.89
C ARG A 172 -2.30 8.56 18.08
N ALA A 173 -1.22 9.34 18.19
CA ALA A 173 -0.99 10.52 17.34
C ALA A 173 -0.81 10.15 15.85
N GLY A 174 -0.12 9.04 15.57
CA GLY A 174 -0.02 8.48 14.22
C GLY A 174 -1.34 7.89 13.71
N LEU A 175 -2.17 7.34 14.60
CA LEU A 175 -3.52 6.83 14.35
C LEU A 175 -4.53 7.97 14.13
N ASP A 176 -4.35 9.13 14.78
CA ASP A 176 -5.15 10.34 14.52
C ASP A 176 -4.89 10.91 13.12
N THR A 177 -3.80 10.49 12.46
CA THR A 177 -3.49 10.79 11.06
C THR A 177 -3.70 9.61 10.11
N LEU A 178 -4.08 8.46 10.66
CA LEU A 178 -4.51 7.26 9.96
C LEU A 178 -6.00 7.41 9.68
N ILE A 179 -6.40 7.61 8.43
CA ILE A 179 -7.82 7.59 8.10
C ILE A 179 -8.22 6.12 8.04
N VAL A 180 -8.75 5.63 9.15
CA VAL A 180 -9.40 4.32 9.27
C VAL A 180 -10.90 4.51 9.25
N ASP A 181 -11.63 3.53 8.71
CA ASP A 181 -13.09 3.54 8.81
C ASP A 181 -13.48 3.64 10.30
N LYS A 182 -14.53 4.41 10.57
CA LYS A 182 -15.13 4.66 11.90
C LYS A 182 -15.47 3.37 12.66
N ASP A 183 -15.58 2.24 11.96
CA ASP A 183 -15.90 0.91 12.49
C ASP A 183 -14.65 0.04 12.75
N MET A 184 -13.43 0.54 12.48
CA MET A 184 -12.18 -0.21 12.67
C MET A 184 -11.60 0.00 14.07
N GLY A 185 -11.89 -0.93 14.98
CA GLY A 185 -11.31 -0.95 16.32
C GLY A 185 -9.81 -1.28 16.33
N LEU A 186 -9.13 -0.91 17.42
CA LEU A 186 -7.71 -1.22 17.66
C LEU A 186 -7.33 -2.71 17.43
N PRO A 187 -8.16 -3.71 17.80
CA PRO A 187 -7.87 -5.12 17.52
C PRO A 187 -7.78 -5.44 16.03
N THR A 188 -8.62 -4.83 15.19
CA THR A 188 -8.65 -5.02 13.73
C THR A 188 -7.42 -4.41 13.07
N LEU A 189 -6.93 -3.30 13.60
CA LEU A 189 -5.68 -2.72 13.12
C LEU A 189 -4.47 -3.60 13.47
N MET A 190 -4.44 -4.17 14.68
CA MET A 190 -3.39 -5.11 15.08
C MET A 190 -3.42 -6.40 14.25
N SER A 191 -4.60 -6.91 13.91
CA SER A 191 -4.72 -8.08 13.03
C SER A 191 -4.26 -7.77 11.60
N LEU A 192 -4.55 -6.57 11.08
CA LEU A 192 -4.01 -6.10 9.79
C LEU A 192 -2.48 -6.08 9.82
N PHE A 193 -1.90 -5.54 10.88
CA PHE A 193 -0.45 -5.48 11.04
C PHE A 193 0.19 -6.87 11.11
N GLU A 194 -0.37 -7.79 11.90
CA GLU A 194 0.12 -9.18 11.98
C GLU A 194 -0.06 -9.93 10.65
N ALA A 195 -1.13 -9.67 9.90
CA ALA A 195 -1.32 -10.26 8.58
C ALA A 195 -0.28 -9.73 7.57
N VAL A 196 0.02 -8.43 7.57
CA VAL A 196 1.12 -7.86 6.76
C VAL A 196 2.46 -8.49 7.16
N LYS A 197 2.74 -8.58 8.48
CA LYS A 197 3.95 -9.21 9.01
C LYS A 197 4.09 -10.66 8.54
N GLY A 198 3.05 -11.46 8.70
CA GLY A 198 3.02 -12.86 8.27
C GLY A 198 3.33 -13.01 6.78
N VAL A 199 2.74 -12.17 5.93
CA VAL A 199 3.05 -12.17 4.49
C VAL A 199 4.49 -11.77 4.21
N THR A 200 5.02 -10.76 4.92
CA THR A 200 6.41 -10.31 4.74
C THR A 200 7.46 -11.29 5.28
N SER A 201 7.10 -12.12 6.25
CA SER A 201 7.96 -13.16 6.84
C SER A 201 7.90 -14.50 6.10
N GLY A 202 7.17 -14.58 4.98
CA GLY A 202 7.07 -15.78 4.14
C GLY A 202 5.87 -16.68 4.43
N ASN A 203 5.01 -16.33 5.40
CA ASN A 203 3.80 -17.08 5.75
C ASN A 203 2.56 -16.63 4.93
N GLY A 204 2.78 -16.16 3.72
CA GLY A 204 1.74 -15.67 2.82
C GLY A 204 2.28 -15.36 1.43
N LYS A 205 1.43 -14.80 0.56
CA LYS A 205 1.79 -14.48 -0.83
C LYS A 205 1.84 -12.97 -1.05
N GLN A 206 2.88 -12.50 -1.73
CA GLN A 206 3.00 -11.12 -2.20
C GLN A 206 2.89 -11.13 -3.72
N LEU A 207 1.86 -10.46 -4.25
CA LEU A 207 1.57 -10.43 -5.67
C LEU A 207 1.35 -9.00 -6.15
N ASN A 208 1.65 -8.74 -7.43
CA ASN A 208 1.15 -7.57 -8.13
C ASN A 208 -0.02 -8.02 -9.00
N VAL A 209 -1.00 -7.14 -9.23
CA VAL A 209 -2.00 -7.42 -10.26
C VAL A 209 -1.31 -7.62 -11.61
N PRO A 210 -1.62 -8.70 -12.36
CA PRO A 210 -1.04 -8.94 -13.67
C PRO A 210 -1.30 -7.77 -14.63
N VAL A 211 -0.25 -7.31 -15.32
CA VAL A 211 -0.28 -6.17 -16.25
C VAL A 211 -0.01 -6.66 -17.66
N SER A 212 -0.81 -6.20 -18.62
CA SER A 212 -0.60 -6.45 -20.06
C SER A 212 0.12 -5.29 -20.75
N ASN A 213 -0.11 -4.06 -20.29
CA ASN A 213 0.54 -2.87 -20.82
C ASN A 213 0.86 -1.86 -19.71
N PRO A 214 2.14 -1.69 -19.32
CA PRO A 214 2.51 -0.75 -18.27
C PRO A 214 2.46 0.73 -18.70
N ASN A 215 2.34 1.02 -20.00
CA ASN A 215 2.39 2.38 -20.58
C ASN A 215 1.25 2.64 -21.57
N LEU A 216 0.02 2.24 -21.21
CA LEU A 216 -1.18 2.49 -22.01
C LEU A 216 -1.38 4.00 -22.19
N ARG A 217 -1.46 4.47 -23.44
CA ARG A 217 -1.78 5.87 -23.74
C ARG A 217 -3.29 6.07 -23.68
N THR A 218 -3.73 7.01 -22.84
CA THR A 218 -5.16 7.31 -22.64
C THR A 218 -5.43 8.80 -22.79
N SER A 219 -6.70 9.19 -22.79
CA SER A 219 -7.11 10.61 -22.72
C SER A 219 -6.69 11.32 -21.42
N LYS A 220 -6.16 10.57 -20.43
CA LYS A 220 -5.66 11.07 -19.14
C LYS A 220 -4.15 10.81 -18.96
N GLY A 221 -3.43 10.60 -20.06
CA GLY A 221 -1.99 10.35 -20.08
C GLY A 221 -1.63 8.87 -20.04
N SER A 222 -0.38 8.55 -19.67
CA SER A 222 0.08 7.15 -19.53
C SER A 222 -0.59 6.49 -18.32
N ALA A 223 -1.09 5.27 -18.50
CA ALA A 223 -1.76 4.45 -17.49
C ALA A 223 -1.31 2.98 -17.58
N VAL A 224 -1.71 2.17 -16.61
CA VAL A 224 -1.38 0.74 -16.55
C VAL A 224 -2.63 -0.08 -16.92
N GLN A 225 -2.53 -0.94 -17.91
CA GLN A 225 -3.59 -1.87 -18.29
C GLN A 225 -3.34 -3.24 -17.66
N TRP A 226 -4.35 -3.77 -16.97
CA TRP A 226 -4.28 -5.13 -16.43
C TRP A 226 -4.34 -6.17 -17.54
N ASN A 227 -3.72 -7.32 -17.31
CA ASN A 227 -3.99 -8.51 -18.11
C ASN A 227 -5.33 -9.08 -17.67
N GLU A 228 -6.40 -8.82 -18.42
CA GLU A 228 -7.76 -9.12 -17.95
C GLU A 228 -7.98 -10.59 -17.60
N THR A 229 -7.42 -11.53 -18.37
CA THR A 229 -7.58 -12.97 -18.13
C THR A 229 -6.88 -13.40 -16.85
N GLN A 230 -5.62 -12.98 -16.66
CA GLN A 230 -4.85 -13.34 -15.47
C GLN A 230 -5.38 -12.62 -14.22
N ALA A 231 -5.75 -11.34 -14.35
CA ALA A 231 -6.32 -10.56 -13.27
C ALA A 231 -7.68 -11.12 -12.82
N ARG A 232 -8.59 -11.43 -13.76
CA ARG A 232 -9.89 -12.07 -13.43
C ARG A 232 -9.69 -13.38 -12.66
N ARG A 233 -8.81 -14.26 -13.13
CA ARG A 233 -8.48 -15.51 -12.42
C ARG A 233 -7.98 -15.25 -11.01
N LEU A 234 -7.06 -14.30 -10.83
CA LEU A 234 -6.52 -13.95 -9.52
C LEU A 234 -7.61 -13.43 -8.57
N PHE A 235 -8.46 -12.51 -9.06
CA PHE A 235 -9.55 -11.97 -8.24
C PHE A 235 -10.61 -13.03 -7.93
N ASP A 236 -10.89 -13.95 -8.85
CA ASP A 236 -11.82 -15.06 -8.61
C ASP A 236 -11.26 -16.03 -7.56
N GLN A 237 -9.95 -16.29 -7.55
CA GLN A 237 -9.32 -17.09 -6.50
C GLN A 237 -9.47 -16.41 -5.14
N LEU A 238 -9.16 -15.12 -5.04
CA LEU A 238 -9.30 -14.34 -3.82
C LEU A 238 -10.76 -14.23 -3.35
N ARG A 239 -11.72 -14.04 -4.27
CA ARG A 239 -13.15 -13.92 -3.92
C ARG A 239 -13.73 -15.22 -3.36
N ASN A 240 -13.19 -16.36 -3.77
CA ASN A 240 -13.65 -17.68 -3.36
C ASN A 240 -12.73 -18.33 -2.31
N ASP A 241 -11.87 -17.56 -1.65
CA ASP A 241 -10.88 -18.02 -0.67
C ASP A 241 -10.01 -19.20 -1.16
N GLN A 242 -9.68 -19.24 -2.45
CA GLN A 242 -8.83 -20.27 -3.02
C GLN A 242 -7.35 -19.86 -2.94
N PRO A 243 -6.42 -20.83 -2.79
CA PRO A 243 -4.99 -20.54 -2.87
C PRO A 243 -4.63 -19.84 -4.18
N VAL A 244 -3.99 -18.68 -4.08
CA VAL A 244 -3.57 -17.92 -5.26
C VAL A 244 -2.41 -18.61 -5.95
N THR A 245 -2.55 -18.82 -7.26
CA THR A 245 -1.47 -19.36 -8.10
C THR A 245 -0.67 -18.19 -8.69
N PRO A 246 0.60 -18.00 -8.31
CA PRO A 246 1.42 -16.93 -8.88
C PRO A 246 1.53 -17.12 -10.39
N THR A 247 1.23 -16.07 -11.15
CA THR A 247 1.43 -16.09 -12.60
C THR A 247 2.90 -15.84 -12.90
N PRO A 248 3.56 -16.62 -13.79
CA PRO A 248 4.94 -16.34 -14.17
C PRO A 248 5.06 -14.90 -14.69
N PRO A 249 6.17 -14.19 -14.42
CA PRO A 249 6.41 -12.91 -15.07
C PRO A 249 6.35 -13.11 -16.59
N THR A 250 5.66 -12.20 -17.27
CA THR A 250 5.69 -12.18 -18.75
C THR A 250 7.13 -11.88 -19.17
N PRO A 251 7.72 -12.66 -20.09
CA PRO A 251 9.08 -12.44 -20.57
C PRO A 251 9.25 -11.07 -21.23
#